data_AF-A0A8B7UR36-F1
#
_entry.id   AF-A0A8B7UR36-F1
#
_cell.length_a   1.000
_cell.length_b   1.000
_cell.length_c   1.000
_cell.angle_alpha   90.00
_cell.angle_beta   90.00
_cell.angle_gamma   90.00
#
_symmetry.space_group_name_H-M   'P 1'
#
loop_
_entity.id
_entity.type
_entity.pdbx_description
1 polymer ?
#
loop_
_entity_poly.entity_id
_entity_poly.type
_entity_poly.pdbx_seq_one_letter_code
_entity_poly.pdbx_strand_id
1 'polypeptide(L)'
;MLLLWMTVVSASALAAPAPPADHRRGVAGTPNVVLVVSDSFDGRLTFYPGSQVVKLPFINFMKAHGTSFLNAYTNSPICCPSRAGMDVLNINGRK
;
A
#
# COMPACT_ATOMS: atom_id res chain seq x y z
N MET A 1 -16.17 39.17 44.27
CA MET A 1 -14.86 38.79 44.88
C MET A 1 -14.98 37.43 45.51
N LEU A 2 -14.59 36.37 44.79
CA LEU A 2 -13.77 35.26 45.28
C LEU A 2 -13.52 34.32 44.09
N LEU A 3 -12.32 34.42 43.52
CA LEU A 3 -11.83 33.55 42.46
C LEU A 3 -11.64 32.16 43.04
N LEU A 4 -12.40 31.17 42.55
CA LEU A 4 -12.26 29.79 43.00
C LEU A 4 -12.24 28.83 41.79
N TRP A 5 -11.01 28.43 41.47
CA TRP A 5 -10.60 27.14 40.90
C TRP A 5 -10.52 27.02 39.37
N MET A 6 -9.34 27.40 38.90
CA MET A 6 -8.64 26.71 37.82
C MET A 6 -8.42 25.23 38.20
N THR A 7 -9.05 24.30 37.50
CA THR A 7 -8.50 22.95 37.33
C THR A 7 -8.63 22.56 35.87
N VAL A 8 -7.57 22.83 35.12
CA VAL A 8 -7.31 22.25 33.81
C VAL A 8 -7.06 20.76 34.05
N VAL A 9 -8.03 19.90 33.71
CA VAL A 9 -7.78 18.46 33.62
C VAL A 9 -7.01 18.23 32.32
N SER A 10 -5.68 18.26 32.42
CA SER A 10 -4.79 17.77 31.35
C SER A 10 -4.79 16.25 31.45
N ALA A 11 -5.66 15.60 30.66
CA ALA A 11 -5.58 14.16 30.44
C ALA A 11 -4.38 13.87 29.53
N SER A 12 -3.19 13.76 30.13
CA SER A 12 -2.03 13.19 29.43
C SER A 12 -2.29 11.69 29.25
N ALA A 13 -2.85 11.33 28.10
CA ALA A 13 -2.85 9.95 27.65
C ALA A 13 -1.39 9.57 27.37
N LEU A 14 -0.80 8.82 28.30
CA LEU A 14 0.50 8.19 28.11
C LEU A 14 0.34 7.15 26.99
N ALA A 15 0.55 7.59 25.75
CA ALA A 15 0.63 6.71 24.60
C ALA A 15 1.88 5.84 24.80
N ALA A 16 1.65 4.63 25.34
CA ALA A 16 2.68 3.60 25.35
C ALA A 16 3.16 3.40 23.90
N PRO A 17 4.46 3.53 23.60
CA PRO A 17 4.95 3.20 22.28
C PRO A 17 4.65 1.72 22.04
N ALA A 18 3.89 1.43 20.98
CA ALA A 18 3.69 0.07 20.51
C ALA A 18 5.08 -0.58 20.34
N PRO A 19 5.27 -1.86 20.74
CA PRO A 19 6.55 -2.53 20.58
C PRO A 19 6.99 -2.39 19.12
N PRO A 20 8.27 -2.08 18.86
CA PRO A 20 8.76 -2.00 17.49
C PRO A 20 8.44 -3.34 16.83
N ALA A 21 7.71 -3.30 15.72
CA ALA A 21 7.55 -4.47 14.88
C ALA A 21 8.95 -4.95 14.55
N ASP A 22 9.32 -6.12 15.08
CA ASP A 22 10.54 -6.83 14.72
C ASP A 22 10.44 -7.17 13.24
N HIS A 23 10.84 -6.22 12.40
CA HIS A 23 11.19 -6.47 11.02
C HIS A 23 12.48 -7.28 11.07
N ARG A 24 12.34 -8.59 11.31
CA ARG A 24 13.42 -9.56 11.12
C ARG A 24 14.10 -9.20 9.81
N ARG A 25 15.29 -8.62 9.91
CA ARG A 25 16.13 -8.32 8.76
C ARG A 25 16.35 -9.65 8.06
N GLY A 26 15.65 -9.87 6.95
CA GLY A 26 15.98 -10.93 6.02
C GLY A 26 17.47 -10.82 5.70
N VAL A 27 18.10 -11.98 5.48
CA VAL A 27 19.51 -12.15 5.08
C VAL A 27 20.03 -10.90 4.37
N ALA A 28 20.98 -10.21 5.01
CA ALA A 28 21.58 -9.00 4.48
C ALA A 28 22.21 -9.30 3.11
N GLY A 29 21.50 -8.97 2.03
CA GLY A 29 21.97 -9.19 0.67
C GLY A 29 20.88 -9.14 -0.40
N THR A 30 19.67 -9.63 -0.14
CA THR A 30 18.59 -9.67 -1.15
C THR A 30 17.24 -9.32 -0.54
N PRO A 31 16.53 -8.29 -1.05
CA PRO A 31 15.18 -8.00 -0.60
C PRO A 31 14.23 -9.12 -1.02
N ASN A 32 13.25 -9.43 -0.16
CA ASN A 32 12.13 -10.28 -0.56
C ASN A 32 11.23 -9.50 -1.52
N VAL A 33 10.80 -10.14 -2.61
CA VAL A 33 9.89 -9.54 -3.59
C VAL A 33 8.53 -10.23 -3.47
N VAL A 34 7.47 -9.43 -3.24
CA VAL A 34 6.09 -9.90 -3.20
C VAL A 34 5.33 -9.25 -4.36
N LEU A 35 4.79 -10.07 -5.26
CA LEU A 35 3.93 -9.62 -6.35
C LEU A 35 2.46 -9.85 -5.96
N VAL A 36 1.69 -8.76 -5.87
CA VAL A 36 0.24 -8.80 -5.61
C VAL A 36 -0.50 -8.44 -6.89
N VAL A 37 -1.34 -9.36 -7.39
CA VAL A 37 -2.13 -9.17 -8.61
C VAL A 37 -3.61 -9.28 -8.26
N SER A 38 -4.42 -8.37 -8.80
CA SER A 38 -5.89 -8.41 -8.67
C SER A 38 -6.51 -8.71 -10.03
N ASP A 39 -7.45 -9.65 -10.08
CA ASP A 39 -8.26 -9.88 -11.27
C ASP A 39 -9.38 -8.82 -11.37
N SER A 40 -9.64 -8.34 -12.59
CA SER A 40 -10.74 -7.43 -12.93
C SER A 40 -10.82 -6.13 -12.09
N PHE A 41 -9.68 -5.61 -11.64
CA PHE A 41 -9.62 -4.37 -10.86
C PHE A 41 -9.61 -3.12 -11.74
N ASP A 42 -10.53 -2.18 -11.50
CA ASP A 42 -10.53 -0.88 -12.17
C ASP A 42 -9.59 0.10 -11.48
N GLY A 43 -8.41 0.31 -12.08
CA GLY A 43 -7.38 1.22 -11.56
C GLY A 43 -7.85 2.68 -11.43
N ARG A 44 -8.89 3.10 -12.17
CA ARG A 44 -9.40 4.48 -12.09
C ARG A 44 -9.98 4.82 -10.72
N LEU A 45 -10.37 3.81 -9.94
CA LEU A 45 -10.89 3.99 -8.57
C LEU A 45 -9.83 4.54 -7.59
N THR A 46 -8.55 4.47 -7.95
CA THR A 46 -7.41 4.84 -7.09
C THR A 46 -6.86 6.26 -7.33
N PHE A 47 -7.29 6.91 -8.41
CA PHE A 47 -6.82 8.25 -8.83
C PHE A 47 -7.93 9.29 -8.73
N TYR A 48 -7.57 10.58 -8.66
CA TYR A 48 -8.51 11.69 -8.47
C TYR A 48 -9.65 11.69 -9.52
N PRO A 49 -10.92 11.90 -9.13
CA PRO A 49 -11.42 12.27 -7.79
C PRO A 49 -11.47 11.14 -6.77
N GLY A 50 -11.07 9.93 -7.14
CA GLY A 50 -11.15 8.72 -6.33
C GLY A 50 -12.57 8.14 -6.32
N SER A 51 -12.72 6.93 -5.79
CA SER A 51 -14.06 6.38 -5.53
C SER A 51 -14.66 7.00 -4.27
N GLN A 52 -15.87 7.55 -4.36
CA GLN A 52 -16.66 7.97 -3.19
C GLN A 52 -17.36 6.79 -2.50
N VAL A 53 -17.43 5.64 -3.19
CA VAL A 53 -18.15 4.44 -2.73
C VAL A 53 -17.18 3.41 -2.15
N VAL A 54 -16.01 3.24 -2.77
CA VAL A 54 -15.03 2.20 -2.41
C VAL A 54 -13.88 2.82 -1.62
N LYS A 55 -13.68 2.34 -0.39
CA LYS A 55 -12.54 2.72 0.45
C LYS A 55 -11.37 1.77 0.19
N LEU A 56 -10.22 2.31 -0.18
CA LEU A 56 -9.01 1.54 -0.51
C LEU A 56 -7.81 1.96 0.39
N PRO A 57 -7.90 1.78 1.72
CA PRO A 57 -6.90 2.30 2.66
C PRO A 57 -5.50 1.73 2.43
N PHE A 58 -5.38 0.44 2.12
CA PHE A 58 -4.07 -0.20 1.91
C PHE A 58 -3.46 0.15 0.54
N ILE A 59 -4.27 0.40 -0.48
CA ILE A 59 -3.75 0.92 -1.76
C ILE A 59 -3.23 2.34 -1.57
N ASN A 60 -3.95 3.17 -0.81
CA ASN A 60 -3.48 4.51 -0.46
C ASN A 60 -2.18 4.47 0.34
N PHE A 61 -2.05 3.53 1.28
CA PHE A 61 -0.81 3.27 2.00
C PHE A 61 0.33 2.90 1.04
N MET A 62 0.15 1.94 0.14
CA MET A 62 1.16 1.56 -0.85
C MET A 62 1.55 2.72 -1.77
N LYS A 63 0.59 3.57 -2.15
CA LYS A 63 0.84 4.77 -2.96
C LYS A 63 1.67 5.82 -2.22
N ALA A 64 1.40 6.04 -0.93
CA ALA A 64 2.12 7.02 -0.12
C ALA A 64 3.57 6.59 0.19
N HIS A 65 3.82 5.28 0.27
CA HIS A 65 5.13 4.70 0.60
C HIS A 65 5.86 4.09 -0.61
N GLY A 66 5.31 4.24 -1.80
CA GLY A 66 5.81 3.59 -3.01
C GLY A 66 5.79 4.51 -4.23
N THR A 67 5.80 3.92 -5.42
CA THR A 67 5.74 4.64 -6.69
C THR A 67 4.49 4.22 -7.45
N SER A 68 3.76 5.21 -7.98
CA SER A 68 2.58 4.98 -8.82
C SER A 68 2.92 5.12 -10.30
N PHE A 69 2.54 4.14 -11.11
CA PHE A 69 2.70 4.18 -12.55
C PHE A 69 1.38 4.61 -13.20
N LEU A 70 1.35 5.79 -13.81
CA LEU A 70 0.14 6.35 -14.43
C LEU A 70 -0.19 5.69 -15.78
N ASN A 71 0.82 5.14 -16.45
CA ASN A 71 0.72 4.52 -17.77
C ASN A 71 1.08 3.02 -17.70
N ALA A 72 0.44 2.28 -16.79
CA ALA A 72 0.62 0.84 -16.66
C ALA A 72 -0.50 0.10 -17.41
N TYR A 73 -0.13 -0.66 -18.45
CA TYR A 73 -1.06 -1.40 -19.30
C TYR A 73 -0.80 -2.89 -19.25
N THR A 74 -1.87 -3.69 -19.30
CA THR A 74 -1.76 -5.13 -19.53
C THR A 74 -1.46 -5.41 -21.01
N ASN A 75 -0.75 -6.50 -21.30
CA ASN A 75 -0.47 -6.96 -22.66
C ASN A 75 -1.74 -7.45 -23.40
N SER A 76 -2.78 -7.84 -22.67
CA SER A 76 -4.03 -8.35 -23.24
C SER A 76 -5.22 -8.11 -22.30
N PRO A 77 -6.40 -7.71 -22.80
CA PRO A 77 -7.58 -7.43 -21.96
C PRO A 77 -8.34 -8.70 -21.51
N ILE A 78 -7.66 -9.84 -21.40
CA ILE A 78 -8.25 -11.14 -21.01
C ILE A 78 -7.33 -11.81 -19.99
N CYS A 79 -7.90 -12.40 -18.95
CA CYS A 79 -7.15 -12.85 -17.76
C CYS A 79 -6.04 -13.88 -18.09
N CYS A 80 -6.33 -14.88 -18.92
CA CYS A 80 -5.37 -15.93 -19.26
C CYS A 80 -4.13 -15.40 -20.03
N PRO A 81 -4.27 -14.71 -21.18
CA PRO A 81 -3.11 -14.14 -21.88
C PRO A 81 -2.47 -12.98 -21.10
N SER A 82 -3.22 -12.31 -20.21
CA SER A 82 -2.68 -11.28 -19.31
C SER A 82 -1.67 -11.85 -18.32
N ARG A 83 -2.03 -12.93 -17.63
CA ARG A 83 -1.14 -13.58 -16.66
C ARG A 83 0.02 -14.30 -17.33
N ALA A 84 -0.27 -15.02 -18.42
CA ALA A 84 0.77 -15.68 -19.19
C ALA A 84 1.83 -14.67 -19.69
N GLY A 85 1.41 -13.45 -20.07
CA GLY A 85 2.35 -12.39 -20.44
C GLY A 85 3.25 -11.88 -19.32
N MET A 86 2.76 -11.89 -18.07
CA MET A 86 3.58 -11.56 -16.89
C MET A 86 4.63 -12.65 -16.63
N ASP A 87 4.25 -13.92 -16.75
CA ASP A 87 5.15 -15.07 -16.60
C ASP A 87 6.16 -15.18 -17.76
N VAL A 88 5.75 -14.76 -18.96
CA VAL A 88 6.55 -14.80 -20.20
C VAL A 88 7.58 -13.67 -20.27
N LEU A 89 7.72 -12.84 -19.23
CA LEU A 89 8.94 -12.03 -19.07
C LEU A 89 10.10 -12.99 -18.75
N ASN A 90 10.66 -13.60 -19.79
CA ASN A 90 11.78 -14.52 -19.76
C ASN A 90 13.00 -13.84 -19.12
N ILE A 91 13.12 -13.98 -17.80
CA ILE A 91 14.25 -13.52 -17.00
C ILE A 91 15.57 -14.22 -17.38
N ASN A 92 15.54 -15.20 -18.28
CA ASN A 92 16.70 -15.99 -18.72
C ASN A 92 17.10 -15.81 -20.19
N GLY A 93 16.52 -14.84 -20.93
CA GLY A 93 17.08 -14.39 -22.21
C GLY A 93 17.32 -15.46 -23.29
N ARG A 94 16.66 -16.62 -23.23
CA ARG A 94 16.76 -17.65 -24.28
C ARG A 94 15.54 -17.58 -25.19
N LYS A 95 15.80 -17.11 -26.42
CA LYS A 95 14.91 -17.26 -27.58
C LYS A 95 14.69 -18.74 -27.89
#